data_AF-A0A525NWG6-F1
#
_entry.id   AF-A0A525NWG6-F1
#
_cell.length_a   1.000
_cell.length_b   1.000
_cell.length_c   1.000
_cell.angle_alpha   90.00
_cell.angle_beta   90.00
_cell.angle_gamma   90.00
#
_symmetry.space_group_name_H-M   'P 1'
#
loop_
_entity.id
_entity.type
_entity.pdbx_description
1 polymer ?
#
loop_
_entity_poly.entity_id
_entity_poly.type
_entity_poly.pdbx_seq_one_letter_code
_entity_poly.pdbx_strand_id
1 'polypeptide(L)'
;MMRGFGIIAATLIGFFTSAQAEESIVLGLNQSEVSISTDFTGSEIIIFGAVKRETPIPDGPELEVVVTVSGPSKPVVVRRKEKKFGIWVNTDAVEVDRAPSFYAVASSGPLQDVLNRIEDLRYKVSVPRAIRSVGAPMTIKDSSAFTNALVRIRTTAHQYQQNESGVTVDQQTLFRANVQLPAALVEGAYDTRIFLTRGGVVISQYQTLIDVRKVGLERWLYNLSRNQPLIYGLLSLAIAVAAGWSASAAFALLRR
;
A
#
# COMPACT_ATOMS: atom_id res chain seq x y z
N MET A 1 -56.23 57.48 -25.91
CA MET A 1 -55.86 56.57 -24.80
C MET A 1 -55.20 55.34 -25.42
N MET A 2 -53.87 55.35 -25.51
CA MET A 2 -52.93 54.55 -24.69
C MET A 2 -52.91 53.05 -25.06
N ARG A 3 -51.88 52.63 -25.82
CA ARG A 3 -50.73 51.78 -25.39
C ARG A 3 -51.04 50.28 -25.57
N GLY A 4 -50.16 49.41 -26.10
CA GLY A 4 -48.77 49.52 -26.48
C GLY A 4 -48.26 48.19 -27.05
N PHE A 5 -47.14 48.27 -27.77
CA PHE A 5 -46.31 47.15 -28.26
C PHE A 5 -45.97 46.14 -27.14
N GLY A 6 -45.96 44.85 -27.49
CA GLY A 6 -45.46 43.78 -26.61
C GLY A 6 -44.74 42.70 -27.43
N ILE A 7 -43.51 43.01 -27.87
CA ILE A 7 -42.56 42.03 -28.39
C ILE A 7 -42.15 41.15 -27.20
N ILE A 8 -42.54 39.88 -27.23
CA ILE A 8 -42.04 38.89 -26.26
C ILE A 8 -40.65 38.47 -26.74
N ALA A 9 -39.64 39.16 -26.23
CA ALA A 9 -38.25 38.72 -26.32
C ALA A 9 -38.06 37.55 -25.34
N ALA A 10 -37.98 36.34 -25.89
CA ALA A 10 -37.62 35.15 -25.13
C ALA A 10 -36.11 35.18 -24.83
N THR A 11 -35.76 35.65 -23.63
CA THR A 11 -34.39 35.66 -23.12
C THR A 11 -33.97 34.23 -22.78
N LEU A 12 -33.26 33.57 -23.69
CA LEU A 12 -32.53 32.32 -23.47
C LEU A 12 -31.35 32.60 -22.53
N ILE A 13 -31.54 32.38 -21.23
CA ILE A 13 -30.46 32.34 -20.25
C ILE A 13 -29.71 31.03 -20.48
N GLY A 14 -28.61 31.10 -21.22
CA GLY A 14 -27.67 29.99 -21.37
C GLY A 14 -27.03 29.68 -20.03
N PHE A 15 -27.40 28.54 -19.44
CA PHE A 15 -26.60 27.91 -18.39
C PHE A 15 -25.28 27.45 -19.01
N PHE A 16 -24.24 28.27 -18.90
CA PHE A 16 -22.86 27.81 -19.06
C PHE A 16 -22.53 26.94 -17.84
N THR A 17 -22.89 25.66 -17.90
CA THR A 17 -22.25 24.65 -17.06
C THR A 17 -20.80 24.55 -17.51
N SER A 18 -19.90 25.19 -16.76
CA SER A 18 -18.47 24.90 -16.84
C SER A 18 -18.30 23.41 -16.51
N ALA A 19 -18.16 22.58 -17.54
CA ALA A 19 -17.75 21.21 -17.38
C ALA A 19 -16.34 21.24 -16.76
N GLN A 20 -16.22 20.94 -15.47
CA GLN A 20 -14.92 20.63 -14.90
C GLN A 20 -14.40 19.40 -15.65
N ALA A 21 -13.31 19.59 -16.40
CA ALA A 21 -12.68 18.50 -17.13
C ALA A 21 -12.13 17.48 -16.13
N GLU A 22 -12.52 16.21 -16.31
CA GLU A 22 -12.07 15.12 -15.45
C GLU A 22 -10.61 14.77 -15.78
N GLU A 23 -9.71 15.01 -14.83
CA GLU A 23 -8.37 14.41 -14.84
C GLU A 23 -8.47 12.96 -14.34
N SER A 24 -8.01 11.99 -15.14
CA SER A 24 -8.06 10.56 -14.80
C SER A 24 -6.66 9.95 -14.77
N ILE A 25 -6.47 8.90 -13.98
CA ILE A 25 -5.16 8.22 -13.86
C ILE A 25 -5.11 7.06 -14.86
N VAL A 26 -4.06 7.01 -15.68
CA VAL A 26 -3.67 5.83 -16.45
C VAL A 26 -2.41 5.25 -15.83
N LEU A 27 -2.52 4.07 -15.21
CA LEU A 27 -1.45 3.48 -14.40
C LEU A 27 -0.66 2.42 -15.17
N GLY A 28 0.66 2.40 -14.96
CA GLY A 28 1.53 1.29 -15.32
C GLY A 28 2.31 0.80 -14.09
N LEU A 29 2.07 -0.43 -13.64
CA LEU A 29 2.84 -1.00 -12.52
C LEU A 29 4.03 -1.78 -13.06
N ASN A 30 5.23 -1.50 -12.55
CA ASN A 30 6.41 -2.29 -12.90
C ASN A 30 6.32 -3.72 -12.32
N GLN A 31 5.70 -3.87 -11.14
CA GLN A 31 5.52 -5.16 -10.51
C GLN A 31 4.18 -5.19 -9.75
N SER A 32 3.26 -6.06 -10.20
CA SER A 32 1.96 -6.27 -9.57
C SER A 32 1.97 -7.38 -8.50
N GLU A 33 3.12 -8.01 -8.26
CA GLU A 33 3.24 -9.16 -7.36
C GLU A 33 4.61 -9.25 -6.68
N VAL A 34 4.62 -9.50 -5.37
CA VAL A 34 5.83 -9.68 -4.55
C VAL A 34 5.89 -11.09 -4.00
N SER A 35 7.07 -11.70 -4.12
CA SER A 35 7.32 -13.07 -3.72
C SER A 35 8.25 -13.12 -2.50
N ILE A 36 7.82 -13.78 -1.41
CA ILE A 36 8.54 -13.86 -0.12
C ILE A 36 9.09 -15.27 0.12
N SER A 37 10.41 -15.44 0.16
CA SER A 37 11.06 -16.71 0.52
C SER A 37 11.55 -16.74 1.98
N THR A 38 12.09 -17.88 2.42
CA THR A 38 12.65 -18.05 3.77
C THR A 38 13.85 -17.13 4.07
N ASP A 39 14.50 -16.62 3.03
CA ASP A 39 15.63 -15.69 3.05
C ASP A 39 15.25 -14.25 2.62
N PHE A 40 13.95 -13.93 2.54
CA PHE A 40 13.47 -12.62 2.12
C PHE A 40 13.95 -11.50 3.07
N THR A 41 14.66 -10.51 2.53
CA THR A 41 15.23 -9.37 3.27
C THR A 41 14.48 -8.05 3.05
N GLY A 42 13.39 -8.07 2.30
CA GLY A 42 12.67 -6.89 1.85
C GLY A 42 12.69 -6.75 0.32
N SER A 43 11.89 -5.82 -0.20
CA SER A 43 11.88 -5.49 -1.63
C SER A 43 11.51 -4.02 -1.83
N GLU A 44 11.67 -3.52 -3.05
CA GLU A 44 11.20 -2.20 -3.44
C GLU A 44 10.19 -2.34 -4.57
N ILE A 45 9.07 -1.63 -4.45
CA ILE A 45 8.07 -1.52 -5.50
C ILE A 45 8.15 -0.13 -6.08
N ILE A 46 8.22 -0.05 -7.41
CA ILE A 46 8.14 1.20 -8.16
C ILE A 46 6.78 1.25 -8.86
N ILE A 47 6.01 2.29 -8.56
CA ILE A 47 4.69 2.55 -9.10
C ILE A 47 4.82 3.69 -10.10
N PHE A 48 4.46 3.45 -11.36
CA PHE A 48 4.41 4.49 -12.39
C PHE A 48 2.97 4.79 -12.75
N GLY A 49 2.70 6.04 -13.08
CA GLY A 49 1.42 6.40 -13.66
C GLY A 49 1.52 7.69 -14.45
N ALA A 50 0.58 7.85 -15.36
CA ALA A 50 0.39 9.07 -16.11
C ALA A 50 -1.00 9.64 -15.79
N VAL A 51 -1.09 10.95 -15.80
CA VAL A 51 -2.35 11.68 -15.73
C VAL A 51 -2.86 11.86 -17.14
N LYS A 52 -4.00 11.25 -17.43
CA LYS A 52 -4.74 11.46 -18.67
C LYS A 52 -5.67 12.65 -18.49
N ARG A 53 -5.57 13.60 -19.42
CA ARG A 53 -6.43 14.78 -19.52
C ARG A 53 -6.76 15.06 -20.98
N GLU A 54 -7.99 15.52 -21.22
CA GLU A 54 -8.45 15.95 -22.54
C GLU A 54 -8.31 17.48 -22.71
N THR A 55 -7.97 18.19 -21.63
CA THR A 55 -7.78 19.65 -21.59
C THR A 55 -6.33 20.02 -21.31
N PRO A 56 -5.92 21.27 -21.65
CA PRO A 56 -4.65 21.82 -21.19
C PRO A 56 -4.51 21.77 -19.68
N ILE A 57 -3.28 21.89 -19.20
CA ILE A 57 -3.00 21.93 -17.77
C ILE A 57 -3.70 23.14 -17.16
N PRO A 58 -4.56 22.97 -16.14
CA PRO A 58 -5.24 24.09 -15.51
C PRO A 58 -4.23 25.08 -14.90
N ASP A 59 -4.47 26.37 -15.10
CA ASP A 59 -3.74 27.41 -14.37
C ASP A 59 -4.07 27.31 -12.87
N GLY A 60 -3.05 27.28 -12.00
CA GLY A 60 -3.26 27.19 -10.56
C GLY A 60 -2.19 26.39 -9.81
N PRO A 61 -2.55 25.78 -8.66
CA PRO A 61 -1.63 24.97 -7.88
C PRO A 61 -1.10 23.81 -8.71
N GLU A 62 0.14 23.39 -8.46
CA GLU A 62 0.73 22.29 -9.20
C GLU A 62 0.04 20.95 -8.92
N LEU A 63 0.20 20.00 -9.84
CA LEU A 63 -0.28 18.63 -9.64
C LEU A 63 0.63 17.93 -8.62
N GLU A 64 0.01 17.37 -7.60
CA GLU A 64 0.68 16.60 -6.57
C GLU A 64 0.09 15.18 -6.52
N VAL A 65 0.86 14.24 -5.96
CA VAL A 65 0.48 12.83 -5.93
C VAL A 65 0.78 12.24 -4.57
N VAL A 66 -0.19 11.48 -4.04
CA VAL A 66 -0.01 10.66 -2.83
C VAL A 66 -0.30 9.21 -3.16
N VAL A 67 0.64 8.33 -2.81
CA VAL A 67 0.50 6.89 -2.94
C VAL A 67 0.48 6.27 -1.56
N THR A 68 -0.51 5.43 -1.28
CA THR A 68 -0.59 4.63 -0.04
C THR A 68 -0.55 3.15 -0.38
N VAL A 69 0.22 2.38 0.37
CA VAL A 69 0.25 0.91 0.27
C VAL A 69 -0.12 0.33 1.63
N SER A 70 -1.21 -0.43 1.69
CA SER A 70 -1.75 -1.02 2.90
C SER A 70 -1.74 -2.54 2.81
N GLY A 71 -0.99 -3.21 3.69
CA GLY A 71 -1.08 -4.65 3.83
C GLY A 71 -2.38 -5.12 4.49
N PRO A 72 -2.60 -6.45 4.57
CA PRO A 72 -3.79 -7.03 5.19
C PRO A 72 -4.02 -6.50 6.62
N SER A 73 -5.25 -6.03 6.89
CA SER A 73 -5.63 -5.54 8.20
C SER A 73 -6.16 -6.68 9.08
N LYS A 74 -5.62 -6.80 10.29
CA LYS A 74 -6.08 -7.78 11.29
C LYS A 74 -6.25 -7.08 12.64
N PRO A 75 -7.18 -7.53 13.49
CA PRO A 75 -7.27 -7.04 14.86
C PRO A 75 -5.98 -7.31 15.63
N VAL A 76 -5.55 -6.34 16.44
CA VAL A 76 -4.32 -6.45 17.26
C VAL A 76 -4.61 -5.98 18.67
N VAL A 77 -4.18 -6.77 19.67
CA VAL A 77 -4.28 -6.39 21.08
C VAL A 77 -2.99 -5.68 21.51
N VAL A 78 -3.11 -4.41 21.87
CA VAL A 78 -2.03 -3.59 22.42
C VAL A 78 -2.07 -3.68 23.93
N ARG A 79 -0.96 -4.09 24.55
CA ARG A 79 -0.84 -4.23 26.01
C ARG A 79 0.08 -3.16 26.58
N ARG A 80 -0.32 -2.57 27.71
CA ARG A 80 0.50 -1.65 28.49
C ARG A 80 1.29 -2.44 29.53
N LYS A 81 2.61 -2.25 29.54
CA LYS A 81 3.49 -2.77 30.61
C LYS A 81 3.75 -1.67 31.63
N GLU A 82 3.55 -2.00 32.89
CA GLU A 82 3.92 -1.15 34.03
C GLU A 82 4.71 -1.96 35.04
N LYS A 83 5.58 -1.28 35.79
CA LYS A 83 6.36 -1.91 36.84
C LYS A 83 5.57 -1.87 38.15
N LYS A 84 5.05 -3.01 38.59
CA LYS A 84 4.37 -3.16 39.88
C LYS A 84 5.22 -4.03 40.79
N PHE A 85 5.46 -3.59 42.02
CA PHE A 85 6.25 -4.34 43.01
C PHE A 85 7.61 -4.82 42.47
N GLY A 86 8.29 -4.02 41.64
CA GLY A 86 9.60 -4.36 41.09
C GLY A 86 9.60 -5.21 39.82
N ILE A 87 8.46 -5.77 39.40
CA ILE A 87 8.32 -6.62 38.20
C ILE A 87 7.50 -5.95 37.10
N TRP A 88 7.80 -6.25 35.84
CA TRP A 88 7.02 -5.79 34.69
C TRP A 88 5.78 -6.67 34.52
N VAL A 89 4.60 -6.06 34.58
CA VAL A 89 3.32 -6.75 34.38
C VAL A 89 2.50 -6.01 33.32
N ASN A 90 1.73 -6.76 32.55
CA ASN A 90 0.74 -6.17 31.64
C ASN A 90 -0.44 -5.70 32.50
N THR A 91 -0.68 -4.39 32.57
CA THR A 91 -1.74 -3.81 33.40
C THR A 91 -3.03 -3.62 32.64
N ASP A 92 -2.94 -3.09 31.42
CA ASP A 92 -4.09 -2.78 30.58
C ASP A 92 -3.93 -3.40 29.18
N ALA A 93 -5.05 -3.67 28.52
CA ALA A 93 -5.09 -4.15 27.14
C ALA A 93 -6.22 -3.46 26.37
N VAL A 94 -5.93 -3.05 25.14
CA VAL A 94 -6.90 -2.48 24.20
C VAL A 94 -6.79 -3.22 22.88
N GLU A 95 -7.93 -3.61 22.33
CA GLU A 95 -8.00 -4.15 20.98
C GLU A 95 -8.11 -3.03 19.94
N VAL A 96 -7.37 -3.17 18.84
CA VAL A 96 -7.41 -2.30 17.69
C VAL A 96 -7.95 -3.12 16.53
N ASP A 97 -9.21 -2.88 16.14
CA ASP A 97 -9.90 -3.74 15.16
C ASP A 97 -9.25 -3.70 13.78
N ARG A 98 -8.73 -2.53 13.38
CA ARG A 98 -8.08 -2.34 12.08
C ARG A 98 -6.72 -1.71 12.24
N ALA A 99 -5.72 -2.58 12.21
CA ALA A 99 -4.32 -2.23 12.10
C ALA A 99 -3.73 -2.98 10.89
N PRO A 100 -3.48 -2.30 9.76
CA PRO A 100 -2.75 -2.89 8.64
C PRO A 100 -1.43 -3.51 9.12
N SER A 101 -1.07 -4.69 8.57
CA SER A 101 0.24 -5.31 8.86
C SER A 101 1.41 -4.46 8.40
N PHE A 102 1.19 -3.66 7.36
CA PHE A 102 2.10 -2.72 6.74
C PHE A 102 1.30 -1.51 6.25
N TYR A 103 1.84 -0.30 6.36
CA TYR A 103 1.22 0.90 5.82
C TYR A 103 2.29 1.92 5.44
N ALA A 104 2.42 2.22 4.16
CA ALA A 104 3.33 3.25 3.67
C ALA A 104 2.56 4.37 2.99
N VAL A 105 2.97 5.61 3.24
CA VAL A 105 2.51 6.80 2.53
C VAL A 105 3.71 7.42 1.84
N ALA A 106 3.63 7.61 0.53
CA ALA A 106 4.60 8.35 -0.26
C ALA A 106 3.90 9.56 -0.89
N SER A 107 4.45 10.75 -0.75
CA SER A 107 3.87 11.98 -1.32
C SER A 107 4.89 12.74 -2.16
N SER A 108 4.43 13.59 -3.08
CA SER A 108 5.31 14.43 -3.92
C SER A 108 5.99 15.58 -3.18
N GLY A 109 5.43 15.96 -2.03
CA GLY A 109 5.98 16.96 -1.12
C GLY A 109 5.55 16.66 0.33
N PRO A 110 5.68 17.62 1.26
CA PRO A 110 5.20 17.47 2.63
C PRO A 110 3.71 17.10 2.65
N LEU A 111 3.32 16.07 3.39
CA LEU A 111 1.97 15.50 3.30
C LEU A 111 0.86 16.53 3.61
N GLN A 112 1.16 17.46 4.51
CA GLN A 112 0.25 18.53 4.95
C GLN A 112 -0.02 19.62 3.89
N ASP A 113 0.89 19.76 2.92
CA ASP A 113 0.75 20.69 1.81
C ASP A 113 0.03 20.01 0.63
N VAL A 114 0.41 18.74 0.39
CA VAL A 114 -0.13 17.91 -0.69
C VAL A 114 -1.57 17.47 -0.45
N LEU A 115 -1.96 17.25 0.82
CA LEU A 115 -3.29 16.77 1.20
C LEU A 115 -3.79 17.52 2.42
N ASN A 116 -4.88 18.27 2.23
CA ASN A 116 -5.47 19.04 3.31
C ASN A 116 -6.11 18.13 4.36
N ARG A 117 -6.34 18.69 5.56
CA ARG A 117 -6.86 17.93 6.71
C ARG A 117 -8.25 17.34 6.48
N ILE A 118 -9.10 18.01 5.69
CA ILE A 118 -10.47 17.57 5.40
C ILE A 118 -10.44 16.34 4.49
N GLU A 119 -9.62 16.40 3.47
CA GLU A 119 -9.43 15.31 2.52
C GLU A 119 -8.75 14.12 3.18
N ASP A 120 -7.77 14.35 4.05
CA ASP A 120 -7.18 13.29 4.87
C ASP A 120 -8.21 12.66 5.83
N LEU A 121 -9.25 13.40 6.29
CA LEU A 121 -10.31 12.83 7.15
C LEU A 121 -11.23 11.93 6.31
N ARG A 122 -11.51 12.38 5.08
CA ARG A 122 -12.37 11.69 4.12
C ARG A 122 -11.72 10.40 3.61
N TYR A 123 -10.46 10.46 3.18
CA TYR A 123 -9.76 9.37 2.52
C TYR A 123 -8.86 8.54 3.44
N LYS A 124 -8.57 9.02 4.66
CA LYS A 124 -7.77 8.32 5.68
C LYS A 124 -6.41 7.93 5.13
N VAL A 125 -5.64 8.93 4.73
CA VAL A 125 -4.36 8.75 4.04
C VAL A 125 -3.23 8.69 5.06
N SER A 126 -3.22 9.58 6.05
CA SER A 126 -2.20 9.61 7.10
C SER A 126 -2.23 8.37 7.99
N VAL A 127 -1.05 7.96 8.49
CA VAL A 127 -0.86 6.76 9.31
C VAL A 127 -1.84 6.72 10.51
N PRO A 128 -2.01 7.80 11.31
CA PRO A 128 -2.92 7.75 12.46
C PRO A 128 -4.39 7.56 12.05
N ARG A 129 -4.78 7.94 10.83
CA ARG A 129 -6.17 7.84 10.34
C ARG A 129 -6.47 6.55 9.60
N ALA A 130 -5.44 5.90 9.06
CA ALA A 130 -5.55 4.56 8.50
C ALA A 130 -5.86 3.50 9.57
N ILE A 131 -5.44 3.75 10.82
CA ILE A 131 -5.69 2.87 11.95
C ILE A 131 -7.04 3.22 12.59
N ARG A 132 -7.87 2.19 12.81
CA ARG A 132 -9.14 2.35 13.52
C ARG A 132 -9.15 1.43 14.74
N SER A 133 -9.20 2.04 15.92
CA SER A 133 -9.57 1.39 17.17
C SER A 133 -11.04 1.73 17.45
N VAL A 134 -11.94 0.75 17.37
CA VAL A 134 -13.31 0.85 17.86
C VAL A 134 -13.35 0.04 19.16
N GLY A 135 -14.03 0.53 20.19
CA GLY A 135 -14.30 -0.32 21.37
C GLY A 135 -13.20 -0.38 22.43
N ALA A 136 -12.41 0.67 22.63
CA ALA A 136 -11.72 0.82 23.91
C ALA A 136 -12.76 0.78 25.05
N PRO A 137 -12.61 -0.10 26.06
CA PRO A 137 -13.52 -0.14 27.20
C PRO A 137 -13.69 1.27 27.80
N MET A 138 -14.92 1.66 28.14
CA MET A 138 -15.24 2.97 28.74
C MET A 138 -14.42 3.29 30.01
N THR A 139 -13.83 2.27 30.64
CA THR A 139 -12.95 2.36 31.81
C THR A 139 -11.54 2.88 31.48
N ILE A 140 -11.10 2.81 30.21
CA ILE A 140 -9.77 3.25 29.77
C ILE A 140 -9.88 4.68 29.24
N LYS A 141 -9.47 5.65 30.06
CA LYS A 141 -9.55 7.09 29.74
C LYS A 141 -8.68 7.55 28.56
N ASP A 142 -7.70 6.75 28.14
CA ASP A 142 -6.70 7.14 27.13
C ASP A 142 -6.50 6.06 26.05
N SER A 143 -7.56 5.81 25.28
CA SER A 143 -7.53 4.92 24.12
C SER A 143 -6.58 5.41 23.02
N SER A 144 -6.41 6.74 22.92
CA SER A 144 -5.46 7.39 22.02
C SER A 144 -4.02 6.97 22.27
N ALA A 145 -3.60 6.83 23.54
CA ALA A 145 -2.25 6.39 23.86
C ALA A 145 -1.93 4.98 23.36
N PHE A 146 -2.90 4.07 23.33
CA PHE A 146 -2.70 2.72 22.79
C PHE A 146 -2.52 2.76 21.27
N THR A 147 -3.30 3.57 20.56
CA THR A 147 -3.17 3.76 19.12
C THR A 147 -1.82 4.41 18.79
N ASN A 148 -1.43 5.47 19.50
CA ASN A 148 -0.14 6.13 19.34
C ASN A 148 1.04 5.19 19.66
N ALA A 149 0.90 4.34 20.69
CA ALA A 149 1.90 3.33 21.01
C ALA A 149 2.04 2.29 19.89
N LEU A 150 0.93 1.84 19.30
CA LEU A 150 0.95 0.93 18.15
C LEU A 150 1.63 1.56 16.94
N VAL A 151 1.25 2.80 16.59
CA VAL A 151 1.88 3.57 15.51
C VAL A 151 3.39 3.62 15.74
N ARG A 152 3.81 4.06 16.93
CA ARG A 152 5.23 4.17 17.28
C ARG A 152 5.96 2.85 17.12
N ILE A 153 5.42 1.74 17.65
CA ILE A 153 6.05 0.41 17.56
C ILE A 153 6.20 -0.03 16.09
N ARG A 154 5.14 0.13 15.29
CA ARG A 154 5.14 -0.24 13.87
C ARG A 154 6.06 0.66 13.04
N THR A 155 6.16 1.95 13.37
CA THR A 155 7.08 2.88 12.74
C THR A 155 8.54 2.53 13.07
N THR A 156 8.86 2.22 14.33
CA THR A 156 10.20 1.75 14.71
C THR A 156 10.58 0.44 14.02
N ALA A 157 9.59 -0.41 13.71
CA ALA A 157 9.79 -1.65 12.95
C ALA A 157 9.78 -1.45 11.41
N HIS A 158 9.75 -0.21 10.91
CA HIS A 158 9.63 0.13 9.48
C HIS A 158 8.39 -0.45 8.77
N GLN A 159 7.37 -0.85 9.53
CA GLN A 159 6.10 -1.34 8.97
C GLN A 159 5.16 -0.19 8.66
N TYR A 160 5.22 0.90 9.42
CA TYR A 160 4.53 2.15 9.12
C TYR A 160 5.52 3.22 8.68
N GLN A 161 5.39 3.68 7.45
CA GLN A 161 6.33 4.59 6.80
C GLN A 161 5.59 5.81 6.27
N GLN A 162 6.22 6.98 6.40
CA GLN A 162 5.79 8.22 5.78
C GLN A 162 6.99 8.81 5.07
N ASN A 163 6.98 8.70 3.74
CA ASN A 163 8.05 9.09 2.85
C ASN A 163 7.61 10.34 2.10
N GLU A 164 7.86 11.48 2.73
CA GLU A 164 7.66 12.78 2.09
C GLU A 164 8.68 12.93 0.95
N SER A 165 8.24 13.48 -0.18
CA SER A 165 9.03 13.49 -1.43
C SER A 165 9.39 12.09 -1.96
N GLY A 166 8.64 11.05 -1.57
CA GLY A 166 8.74 9.69 -2.11
C GLY A 166 8.11 9.51 -3.49
N VAL A 167 7.48 10.57 -4.02
CA VAL A 167 6.91 10.61 -5.37
C VAL A 167 7.56 11.74 -6.16
N THR A 168 7.98 11.46 -7.38
CA THR A 168 8.43 12.47 -8.33
C THR A 168 7.35 12.66 -9.39
N VAL A 169 6.99 13.90 -9.68
CA VAL A 169 6.02 14.27 -10.71
C VAL A 169 6.73 15.05 -11.79
N ASP A 170 6.77 14.51 -13.01
CA ASP A 170 7.43 15.10 -14.16
C ASP A 170 6.38 15.73 -15.08
N GLN A 171 6.58 17.01 -15.40
CA GLN A 171 5.73 17.79 -16.33
C GLN A 171 4.23 17.73 -16.00
N GLN A 172 3.87 17.57 -14.72
CA GLN A 172 2.49 17.46 -14.24
C GLN A 172 1.66 16.41 -15.02
N THR A 173 2.34 15.38 -15.53
CA THR A 173 1.79 14.37 -16.43
C THR A 173 2.24 12.98 -16.04
N LEU A 174 3.52 12.76 -15.74
CA LEU A 174 4.02 11.46 -15.30
C LEU A 174 4.36 11.51 -13.82
N PHE A 175 4.12 10.44 -13.09
CA PHE A 175 4.62 10.28 -11.73
C PHE A 175 5.28 8.93 -11.51
N ARG A 176 6.23 8.92 -10.58
CA ARG A 176 6.94 7.74 -10.10
C ARG A 176 6.94 7.76 -8.59
N ALA A 177 6.48 6.68 -7.95
CA ALA A 177 6.53 6.51 -6.51
C ALA A 177 7.37 5.27 -6.15
N ASN A 178 8.22 5.41 -5.14
CA ASN A 178 9.03 4.32 -4.62
C ASN A 178 8.54 3.92 -3.24
N VAL A 179 8.26 2.63 -3.04
CA VAL A 179 7.79 2.09 -1.76
C VAL A 179 8.67 0.93 -1.33
N GLN A 180 9.29 1.08 -0.17
CA GLN A 180 10.16 0.05 0.42
C GLN A 180 9.34 -0.89 1.29
N LEU A 181 9.44 -2.18 0.98
CA LEU A 181 8.81 -3.26 1.72
C LEU A 181 9.83 -3.90 2.68
N PRO A 182 9.53 -3.97 4.00
CA PRO A 182 10.45 -4.54 4.98
C PRO A 182 10.53 -6.07 4.87
N ALA A 183 11.57 -6.71 5.41
CA ALA A 183 11.65 -8.18 5.43
C ALA A 183 10.45 -8.88 6.12
N ALA A 184 9.87 -8.23 7.13
CA ALA A 184 8.76 -8.77 7.92
C ALA A 184 7.39 -8.50 7.27
N LEU A 185 7.23 -8.88 5.99
CA LEU A 185 5.94 -8.83 5.31
C LEU A 185 5.03 -9.97 5.73
N VAL A 186 3.74 -9.67 5.75
CA VAL A 186 2.68 -10.67 5.90
C VAL A 186 2.14 -11.00 4.51
N GLU A 187 1.93 -12.27 4.24
CA GLU A 187 1.28 -12.74 3.01
C GLU A 187 -0.17 -12.25 2.90
N GLY A 188 -0.57 -11.84 1.70
CA GLY A 188 -1.91 -11.37 1.36
C GLY A 188 -1.89 -10.22 0.36
N ALA A 189 -3.07 -9.66 0.08
CA ALA A 189 -3.22 -8.55 -0.85
C ALA A 189 -2.86 -7.21 -0.19
N TYR A 190 -2.09 -6.38 -0.90
CA TYR A 190 -1.68 -5.06 -0.47
C TYR A 190 -2.43 -4.01 -1.30
N ASP A 191 -3.36 -3.32 -0.65
CA ASP A 191 -4.16 -2.25 -1.23
C ASP A 191 -3.29 -1.04 -1.51
N THR A 192 -3.12 -0.74 -2.79
CA THR A 192 -2.35 0.41 -3.26
C THR A 192 -3.32 1.45 -3.80
N ARG A 193 -3.40 2.61 -3.13
CA ARG A 193 -4.25 3.74 -3.53
C ARG A 193 -3.39 4.89 -3.97
N ILE A 194 -3.73 5.49 -5.10
CA ILE A 194 -3.09 6.67 -5.66
C ILE A 194 -4.11 7.80 -5.65
N PHE A 195 -3.72 8.94 -5.11
CA PHE A 195 -4.51 10.16 -5.07
C PHE A 195 -3.78 11.22 -5.87
N LEU A 196 -4.45 11.79 -6.87
CA LEU A 196 -4.02 13.03 -7.48
C LEU A 196 -4.61 14.17 -6.66
N THR A 197 -3.78 15.12 -6.29
CA THR A 197 -4.20 16.30 -5.55
C THR A 197 -3.76 17.59 -6.24
N ARG A 198 -4.51 18.66 -5.99
CA ARG A 198 -4.15 20.01 -6.43
C ARG A 198 -4.53 20.99 -5.32
N GLY A 199 -3.57 21.72 -4.78
CA GLY A 199 -3.80 22.64 -3.66
C GLY A 199 -4.38 21.93 -2.43
N GLY A 200 -3.93 20.70 -2.16
CA GLY A 200 -4.40 19.90 -1.04
C GLY A 200 -5.75 19.19 -1.24
N VAL A 201 -6.42 19.31 -2.39
CA VAL A 201 -7.72 18.67 -2.67
C VAL A 201 -7.55 17.46 -3.59
N VAL A 202 -8.20 16.33 -3.28
CA VAL A 202 -8.16 15.14 -4.15
C VAL A 202 -9.05 15.38 -5.37
N ILE A 203 -8.43 15.38 -6.55
CA ILE A 203 -9.12 15.54 -7.84
C ILE A 203 -9.44 14.18 -8.48
N SER A 204 -8.64 13.15 -8.19
CA SER A 204 -8.82 11.81 -8.73
C SER A 204 -8.23 10.77 -7.79
N GLN A 205 -8.83 9.58 -7.77
CA GLN A 205 -8.30 8.44 -7.02
C GLN A 205 -8.27 7.19 -7.90
N TYR A 206 -7.28 6.35 -7.68
CA TYR A 206 -7.16 5.04 -8.31
C TYR A 206 -6.72 4.02 -7.29
N GLN A 207 -7.21 2.79 -7.41
CA GLN A 207 -6.85 1.70 -6.51
C GLN A 207 -6.44 0.48 -7.32
N THR A 208 -5.39 -0.18 -6.85
CA THR A 208 -4.87 -1.43 -7.38
C THR A 208 -4.40 -2.32 -6.24
N LEU A 209 -4.18 -3.59 -6.54
CA LEU A 209 -3.74 -4.59 -5.57
C LEU A 209 -2.37 -5.11 -5.97
N ILE A 210 -1.51 -5.29 -4.96
CA ILE A 210 -0.25 -5.98 -5.11
C ILE A 210 -0.36 -7.28 -4.32
N ASP A 211 -0.26 -8.42 -5.01
CA ASP A 211 -0.35 -9.71 -4.35
C ASP A 211 1.00 -10.06 -3.73
N VAL A 212 1.02 -10.38 -2.45
CA VAL A 212 2.24 -10.72 -1.72
C VAL A 212 2.13 -12.16 -1.26
N ARG A 213 2.87 -13.05 -1.91
CA ARG A 213 2.79 -14.51 -1.70
C ARG A 213 4.13 -15.10 -1.30
N LYS A 214 4.15 -16.17 -0.52
CA LYS A 214 5.41 -16.84 -0.21
C LYS A 214 5.91 -17.68 -1.39
N VAL A 215 7.21 -17.69 -1.70
CA VAL A 215 7.84 -18.56 -2.71
C VAL A 215 9.01 -19.36 -2.15
N GLY A 216 9.14 -20.64 -2.52
CA GLY A 216 10.18 -21.56 -2.01
C GLY A 216 10.81 -22.40 -3.13
N LEU A 217 11.88 -23.16 -2.81
CA LEU A 217 12.55 -24.12 -3.71
C LEU A 217 11.55 -25.09 -4.34
N GLU A 218 10.44 -25.36 -3.66
CA GLU A 218 9.33 -26.15 -4.19
C GLU A 218 8.63 -25.48 -5.37
N ARG A 219 8.46 -24.14 -5.37
CA ARG A 219 7.78 -23.41 -6.47
C ARG A 219 8.60 -23.45 -7.76
N TRP A 220 9.91 -23.54 -7.65
CA TRP A 220 10.79 -23.80 -8.78
C TRP A 220 10.67 -25.24 -9.28
N LEU A 221 10.76 -26.24 -8.39
CA LEU A 221 10.59 -27.66 -8.76
C LEU A 221 9.22 -27.91 -9.43
N TYR A 222 8.16 -27.30 -8.88
CA TYR A 222 6.80 -27.37 -9.38
C TYR A 222 6.67 -26.77 -10.78
N ASN A 223 7.15 -25.53 -10.98
CA ASN A 223 7.14 -24.88 -12.29
C ASN A 223 7.93 -25.69 -13.32
N LEU A 224 9.02 -26.34 -12.89
CA LEU A 224 9.81 -27.23 -13.73
C LEU A 224 9.03 -28.47 -14.16
N SER A 225 8.38 -29.16 -13.22
CA SER A 225 7.59 -30.37 -13.50
C SER A 225 6.43 -30.12 -14.46
N ARG A 226 5.84 -28.91 -14.43
CA ARG A 226 4.63 -28.59 -15.18
C ARG A 226 4.88 -27.90 -16.50
N ASN A 227 5.80 -26.95 -16.54
CA ASN A 227 6.10 -26.23 -17.77
C ASN A 227 7.16 -26.98 -18.60
N GLN A 228 7.92 -27.88 -17.98
CA GLN A 228 9.01 -28.64 -18.62
C GLN A 228 9.13 -30.08 -18.06
N PRO A 229 8.09 -30.93 -18.25
CA PRO A 229 8.03 -32.25 -17.58
C PRO A 229 9.18 -33.19 -17.92
N LEU A 230 9.67 -33.12 -19.17
CA LEU A 230 10.81 -33.92 -19.62
C LEU A 230 12.08 -33.59 -18.83
N ILE A 231 12.34 -32.31 -18.61
CA ILE A 231 13.52 -31.83 -17.88
C ILE A 231 13.43 -32.24 -16.42
N TYR A 232 12.25 -32.12 -15.81
CA TYR A 232 12.02 -32.59 -14.44
C TYR A 232 12.24 -34.10 -14.28
N GLY A 233 11.80 -34.90 -15.26
CA GLY A 233 12.00 -36.35 -15.26
C GLY A 233 13.48 -36.75 -15.38
N LEU A 234 14.21 -36.13 -16.31
CA LEU A 234 15.65 -36.38 -16.48
C LEU A 234 16.44 -35.96 -15.23
N LEU A 235 16.11 -34.81 -14.65
CA LEU A 235 16.72 -34.32 -13.42
C LEU A 235 16.50 -35.29 -12.26
N SER A 236 15.27 -35.80 -12.13
CA SER A 236 14.92 -36.77 -11.08
C SER A 236 15.69 -38.09 -11.23
N LEU A 237 15.84 -38.57 -12.47
CA LEU A 237 16.57 -39.80 -12.76
C LEU A 237 18.08 -39.64 -12.49
N ALA A 238 18.65 -38.50 -12.87
CA ALA A 238 20.03 -38.17 -12.57
C ALA A 238 20.28 -38.10 -11.05
N ILE A 239 19.39 -37.47 -10.28
CA ILE A 239 19.47 -37.42 -8.82
C ILE A 239 19.39 -38.83 -8.21
N ALA A 240 18.51 -39.70 -8.73
CA ALA A 240 18.36 -41.06 -8.24
C ALA A 240 19.62 -41.92 -8.49
N VAL A 241 20.20 -41.84 -9.68
CA VAL A 241 21.45 -42.54 -10.01
C VAL A 241 22.60 -42.07 -9.13
N ALA A 242 22.72 -40.75 -8.96
CA ALA A 242 23.74 -40.15 -8.10
C ALA A 242 23.59 -40.61 -6.64
N ALA A 243 22.37 -40.55 -6.09
CA ALA A 243 22.11 -40.97 -4.72
C ALA A 243 22.39 -42.46 -4.50
N GLY A 244 21.99 -43.32 -5.44
CA GLY A 244 22.25 -44.77 -5.39
C GLY A 244 23.74 -45.10 -5.42
N TRP A 245 24.48 -44.44 -6.31
CA TRP A 245 25.93 -44.58 -6.38
C TRP A 245 26.63 -44.11 -5.09
N SER A 246 26.24 -42.93 -4.57
CA SER A 246 26.80 -42.38 -3.33
C SER A 246 26.53 -43.27 -2.12
N ALA A 247 25.32 -43.82 -1.98
CA ALA A 247 24.99 -44.74 -0.89
C ALA A 247 25.83 -46.02 -0.97
N SER A 248 25.96 -46.60 -2.17
CA SER A 248 26.80 -47.78 -2.38
C SER A 248 28.27 -47.52 -2.00
N ALA A 249 28.81 -46.37 -2.40
CA ALA A 249 30.18 -45.98 -2.05
C ALA A 249 30.35 -45.79 -0.52
N ALA A 250 29.39 -45.16 0.15
CA ALA A 250 29.41 -44.97 1.60
C ALA A 250 29.37 -46.30 2.38
N PHE A 251 28.50 -47.24 1.97
CA PHE A 251 28.45 -48.57 2.59
C PHE A 251 29.70 -49.40 2.33
N ALA A 252 30.32 -49.24 1.16
CA ALA A 252 31.59 -49.89 0.85
C ALA A 252 32.73 -49.35 1.73
N LEU A 253 32.69 -48.07 2.10
CA LEU A 253 33.64 -47.45 3.02
C LEU A 253 33.44 -47.92 4.47
N LEU A 254 32.20 -48.06 4.95
CA LEU A 254 31.88 -48.45 6.33
C LEU A 254 32.10 -49.94 6.64
N ARG A 255 32.22 -50.79 5.62
CA ARG A 255 32.54 -52.24 5.78
C ARG A 255 34.05 -52.53 5.80
N ARG A 256 34.88 -51.51 5.64
CA ARG A 256 36.34 -51.59 5.82
C ARG A 256 36.70 -51.13 7.22
#